data_AF-A0A821SEZ2-F1
#
_entry.id   AF-A0A821SEZ2-F1
#
_cell.length_a   1.000
_cell.length_b   1.000
_cell.length_c   1.000
_cell.angle_alpha   90.00
_cell.angle_beta   90.00
_cell.angle_gamma   90.00
#
_symmetry.space_group_name_H-M   'P 1'
#
loop_
_entity.id
_entity.type
_entity.pdbx_description
1 polymer ?
#
loop_
_entity_poly.entity_id
_entity_poly.type
_entity_poly.pdbx_seq_one_letter_code
_entity_poly.pdbx_strand_id
1 'polypeptide(L)'
;MGKDIKNHSAFPKECEILLPAARCFQVVACLPQGSDMNIVQLEEINSPVKLIELGPQITHSSTGASGSNSKGAAASVTVRKSVTQTDKNLEKRV
;
A
#
# COMPACT_ATOMS: atom_id res chain seq x y z
N MET A 1 7.95 2.53 2.59
CA MET A 1 7.99 1.13 3.09
C MET A 1 7.67 0.18 1.94
N GLY A 2 8.51 -0.84 1.72
CA GLY A 2 8.25 -1.89 0.73
C GLY A 2 7.25 -2.93 1.24
N LYS A 3 6.71 -3.76 0.35
CA LYS A 3 5.79 -4.86 0.67
C LYS A 3 6.48 -6.20 0.47
N ASP A 4 6.41 -7.06 1.47
CA ASP A 4 6.79 -8.47 1.32
C ASP A 4 5.82 -9.17 0.36
N ILE A 5 6.38 -9.80 -0.68
CA ILE A 5 5.63 -10.50 -1.72
C ILE A 5 5.96 -12.00 -1.79
N LYS A 6 6.57 -12.58 -0.74
CA LYS A 6 6.97 -13.99 -0.72
C LYS A 6 5.87 -14.97 -1.13
N ASN A 7 4.63 -14.72 -0.71
CA ASN A 7 3.47 -15.58 -1.02
C ASN A 7 2.88 -15.35 -2.42
N HIS A 8 3.39 -14.35 -3.15
CA HIS A 8 2.94 -13.96 -4.48
C HIS A 8 4.07 -14.06 -5.53
N SER A 9 5.31 -14.28 -5.11
CA SER A 9 6.45 -14.47 -6.00
C SER A 9 6.41 -15.85 -6.66
N ALA A 10 6.92 -15.91 -7.90
CA ALA A 10 7.20 -17.17 -8.58
C ALA A 10 8.33 -17.98 -7.89
N PHE A 11 9.14 -17.34 -7.05
CA PHE A 11 10.30 -17.91 -6.36
C PHE A 11 10.12 -17.80 -4.83
N PRO A 12 9.28 -18.64 -4.21
CA PRO A 12 8.88 -18.50 -2.80
C PRO A 12 10.00 -18.75 -1.77
N LYS A 13 11.18 -19.21 -2.22
CA LYS A 13 12.38 -19.37 -1.38
C LYS A 13 13.16 -18.07 -1.24
N GLU A 14 12.93 -17.10 -2.13
CA GLU A 14 13.59 -15.80 -2.10
C GLU A 14 12.86 -14.85 -1.16
N CYS A 15 13.62 -13.95 -0.54
CA CYS A 15 13.07 -12.92 0.36
C CYS A 15 12.86 -11.63 -0.43
N GLU A 16 11.80 -11.61 -1.24
CA GLU A 16 11.50 -10.49 -2.12
C GLU A 16 10.66 -9.41 -1.45
N ILE A 17 11.11 -8.15 -1.61
CA ILE A 17 10.37 -6.96 -1.19
C ILE A 17 10.06 -6.12 -2.43
N LEU A 18 8.77 -5.93 -2.71
CA LEU A 18 8.31 -5.03 -3.76
C LEU A 18 8.27 -3.59 -3.27
N LEU A 19 8.92 -2.69 -4.00
CA LEU A 19 8.90 -1.27 -3.70
C LEU A 19 7.77 -0.56 -4.47
N PRO A 20 7.04 0.38 -3.83
CA PRO A 20 6.14 1.27 -4.56
C PRO A 20 6.84 1.97 -5.73
N ALA A 21 6.08 2.23 -6.79
CA ALA A 21 6.59 2.97 -7.95
C ALA A 21 7.03 4.39 -7.57
N ALA A 22 7.94 4.96 -8.37
CA ALA A 22 8.43 6.34 -8.23
C ALA A 22 9.14 6.66 -6.89
N ARG A 23 9.67 5.66 -6.18
CA ARG A 23 10.67 5.89 -5.13
C ARG A 23 11.97 6.38 -5.74
N CYS A 24 12.63 7.31 -5.05
CA CYS A 24 13.90 7.87 -5.47
C CYS A 24 15.01 7.42 -4.53
N PHE A 25 16.17 7.14 -5.10
CA PHE A 25 17.36 6.76 -4.38
C PHE A 25 18.53 7.63 -4.83
N GLN A 26 19.36 8.01 -3.88
CA GLN A 26 20.66 8.63 -4.13
C GLN A 26 21.75 7.57 -3.99
N VAL A 27 22.71 7.57 -4.91
CA VAL A 27 23.93 6.79 -4.76
C VAL A 27 24.81 7.47 -3.72
N VAL A 28 25.09 6.79 -2.61
CA VAL A 28 25.94 7.32 -1.53
C VAL A 28 27.36 6.78 -1.58
N ALA A 29 27.56 5.60 -2.16
CA ALA A 29 28.90 5.05 -2.38
C ALA A 29 28.91 4.07 -3.57
N CYS A 30 30.07 4.01 -4.24
CA CYS A 30 30.41 2.97 -5.21
C CYS A 30 31.75 2.37 -4.78
N LEU A 31 31.74 1.11 -4.37
CA LEU A 31 32.91 0.40 -3.86
C LEU A 31 33.35 -0.67 -4.86
N PRO A 32 34.56 -0.58 -5.44
CA PRO A 32 35.05 -1.62 -6.34
C PRO A 32 35.35 -2.90 -5.54
N GLN A 33 34.96 -4.06 -6.07
CA GLN A 33 35.25 -5.37 -5.45
C GLN A 33 36.24 -6.21 -6.29
N GLY A 34 36.83 -5.63 -7.34
CA GLY A 34 37.66 -6.32 -8.34
C GLY A 34 36.84 -6.82 -9.53
N SER A 35 37.50 -7.43 -10.53
CA SER A 35 36.87 -8.15 -11.66
C SER A 35 35.63 -7.46 -12.28
N ASP A 36 35.71 -6.15 -12.51
CA ASP A 36 34.63 -5.33 -13.07
C ASP A 36 33.33 -5.28 -12.25
N MET A 37 33.39 -5.68 -10.98
CA MET A 37 32.25 -5.66 -10.06
C MET A 37 32.33 -4.46 -9.11
N ASN A 38 31.19 -3.79 -8.95
CA ASN A 38 31.03 -2.67 -8.03
C ASN A 38 29.86 -2.94 -7.09
N ILE A 39 30.06 -2.65 -5.81
CA ILE A 39 28.99 -2.56 -4.82
C ILE A 39 28.47 -1.12 -4.84
N VAL A 40 27.18 -0.95 -5.11
CA VAL A 40 26.52 0.35 -5.08
C VAL A 40 25.69 0.45 -3.81
N GLN A 41 25.98 1.45 -2.98
CA GLN A 41 25.18 1.76 -1.81
C GLN A 41 24.18 2.85 -2.16
N LEU A 42 22.91 2.60 -1.85
CA LEU A 42 21.79 3.49 -2.12
C LEU A 42 21.18 3.98 -0.80
N GLU A 43 20.85 5.26 -0.75
CA GLU A 43 20.02 5.85 0.29
C GLU A 43 18.69 6.30 -0.33
N GLU A 44 17.58 6.00 0.32
CA GLU A 44 16.28 6.49 -0.12
C GLU A 44 16.13 7.98 0.17
N ILE A 45 15.67 8.73 -0.82
CA ILE A 45 15.40 10.16 -0.69
C ILE A 45 13.94 10.45 -0.98
N ASN A 46 13.46 11.60 -0.49
CA ASN A 46 12.12 12.07 -0.82
C ASN A 46 11.99 12.27 -2.33
N SER A 47 11.01 11.59 -2.94
CA SER A 47 10.72 11.78 -4.36
C SER A 47 10.20 13.21 -4.58
N PRO A 48 10.73 13.95 -5.57
CA PRO A 48 10.17 15.24 -5.96
C PRO A 48 8.80 15.08 -6.62
N VAL A 49 8.44 13.85 -7.02
CA VAL A 49 7.14 13.49 -7.58
C VAL A 49 6.24 12.96 -6.48
N LYS A 50 5.07 13.57 -6.29
CA LYS A 50 4.04 13.00 -5.41
C LYS A 50 3.58 11.68 -6.02
N LEU A 51 3.72 10.57 -5.27
CA LEU A 51 3.13 9.30 -5.68
C LEU A 51 1.64 9.51 -5.94
N ILE A 52 1.17 9.05 -7.09
CA ILE A 52 -0.26 8.93 -7.37
C ILE A 52 -0.78 7.87 -6.40
N GLU A 53 -1.69 8.23 -5.50
CA GLU A 53 -2.34 7.26 -4.64
C GLU A 53 -2.98 6.19 -5.53
N LEU A 54 -2.61 4.92 -5.31
CA LEU A 54 -3.30 3.80 -5.94
C LEU A 54 -4.77 3.91 -5.53
N GLY A 55 -5.63 4.07 -6.54
CA GLY A 55 -7.06 4.29 -6.38
C GLY A 55 -7.73 3.25 -5.47
N PRO A 56 -8.96 3.53 -5.02
CA PRO A 56 -9.62 2.81 -3.94
C PRO A 56 -9.51 1.29 -4.13
N GLN A 57 -9.05 0.63 -3.07
CA GLN A 57 -9.07 -0.83 -2.95
C GLN A 57 -10.45 -1.31 -3.37
N ILE A 58 -10.52 -2.09 -4.46
CA ILE A 58 -11.74 -2.79 -4.84
C ILE A 58 -11.97 -3.79 -3.71
N THR A 59 -12.74 -3.36 -2.73
CA THR A 59 -13.22 -4.22 -1.67
C THR A 59 -14.17 -5.15 -2.39
N HIS A 60 -13.76 -6.40 -2.61
CA HIS A 60 -14.69 -7.44 -3.04
C HIS A 60 -15.71 -7.57 -1.90
N SER A 61 -16.80 -6.81 -1.99
CA SER A 61 -17.97 -7.02 -1.15
C SER A 61 -18.42 -8.43 -1.46
N SER A 62 -18.21 -9.33 -0.49
CA SER A 62 -18.77 -10.68 -0.50
C SER A 62 -20.27 -10.58 -0.31
N THR A 63 -20.94 -10.07 -1.33
CA THR A 63 -22.37 -10.27 -1.50
C THR A 63 -22.55 -11.66 -2.09
N GLY A 64 -22.83 -12.67 -1.27
CA GLY A 64 -23.51 -13.83 -1.84
C GLY A 64 -25.03 -13.63 -2.02
N ALA A 65 -25.73 -14.63 -2.48
CA ALA A 65 -27.12 -14.85 -2.13
C ALA A 65 -27.25 -16.37 -2.11
N SER A 66 -27.54 -16.96 -0.94
CA SER A 66 -27.89 -18.38 -0.88
C SER A 66 -29.29 -18.49 -1.46
N GLY A 67 -29.37 -18.87 -2.73
CA GLY A 67 -30.49 -19.60 -3.30
C GLY A 67 -29.89 -20.88 -3.88
N SER A 68 -29.97 -21.98 -3.14
CA SER A 68 -29.60 -23.34 -3.56
C SER A 68 -29.99 -23.57 -5.02
N ASN A 69 -29.08 -23.76 -5.97
CA ASN A 69 -27.92 -24.64 -5.93
C ASN A 69 -26.61 -23.93 -6.35
N SER A 70 -25.53 -24.28 -5.63
CA SER A 70 -24.12 -23.85 -5.78
C SER A 70 -23.74 -22.44 -5.26
N LYS A 71 -22.88 -22.44 -4.21
CA LYS A 71 -21.97 -21.38 -3.71
C LYS A 71 -22.46 -19.92 -3.57
N GLY A 72 -22.69 -19.53 -2.31
CA GLY A 72 -22.31 -18.21 -1.74
C GLY A 72 -23.47 -17.29 -1.34
N ALA A 73 -23.62 -16.95 -0.05
CA ALA A 73 -24.68 -16.11 0.54
C ALA A 73 -24.20 -14.73 1.06
N ALA A 74 -24.93 -13.63 0.81
CA ALA A 74 -24.62 -12.29 1.31
C ALA A 74 -25.50 -12.06 2.50
N ALA A 75 -24.88 -11.51 3.52
CA ALA A 75 -25.58 -10.62 4.42
C ALA A 75 -25.61 -9.22 3.81
N SER A 76 -26.80 -8.64 3.68
CA SER A 76 -26.98 -7.21 3.47
C SER A 76 -26.71 -6.49 4.80
N VAL A 77 -25.75 -5.58 4.82
CA VAL A 77 -25.51 -4.68 5.96
C VAL A 77 -25.88 -3.26 5.53
N THR A 78 -27.00 -2.77 6.06
CA THR A 78 -27.42 -1.37 5.94
C THR A 78 -26.58 -0.52 6.89
N VAL A 79 -25.62 0.23 6.36
CA VAL A 79 -24.91 1.25 7.17
C VAL A 79 -25.69 2.56 7.10
N ARG A 80 -26.33 2.91 8.22
CA ARG A 80 -26.91 4.23 8.45
C ARG A 80 -25.76 5.26 8.51
N LYS A 81 -25.81 6.31 7.69
CA LYS A 81 -24.95 7.49 7.88
C LYS A 81 -25.34 8.17 9.20
N SER A 82 -24.53 8.04 10.24
CA SER A 82 -24.50 9.01 11.34
C SER A 82 -23.45 10.06 10.99
N VAL A 83 -23.92 11.23 10.55
CA VAL A 83 -23.10 12.45 10.55
C VAL A 83 -23.12 12.97 11.98
N THR A 84 -21.98 12.93 12.66
CA THR A 84 -21.76 13.75 13.86
C THR A 84 -20.70 14.78 13.50
N GLN A 85 -21.18 15.97 13.16
CA GLN A 85 -20.39 17.16 12.95
C GLN A 85 -19.73 17.54 14.28
N THR A 86 -18.40 17.52 14.31
CA THR A 86 -17.60 17.99 15.44
C THR A 86 -17.50 19.51 15.45
N ASP A 87 -17.38 20.03 16.66
CA ASP A 87 -17.54 21.41 17.11
C ASP A 87 -16.98 22.53 16.24
N LYS A 88 -17.79 23.57 16.08
CA LYS A 88 -17.32 24.95 15.89
C LYS A 88 -18.10 25.88 16.82
N ASN A 89 -17.59 26.11 18.03
CA ASN A 89 -17.67 27.44 18.62
C ASN A 89 -16.61 27.61 19.73
N LEU A 90 -15.41 28.05 19.34
CA LEU A 90 -14.50 28.73 20.28
C LEU A 90 -14.85 30.21 20.22
N GLU A 91 -15.94 30.58 20.87
CA GLU A 91 -16.31 31.98 21.07
C GLU A 91 -15.39 32.57 22.14
N LYS A 92 -14.41 33.33 21.66
CA LYS A 92 -13.63 34.28 22.45
C LYS A 92 -14.55 35.34 23.05
N ARG A 93 -14.64 35.40 24.38
CA ARG A 93 -14.89 36.59 25.20
C ARG A 93 -14.18 36.33 26.54
N VAL A 94 -13.01 36.93 26.84
CA VAL A 94 -12.80 38.31 27.32
C VAL A 94 -13.88 38.75 28.29
#